data_AF-A0A089P2X9-F1
#
_entry.id   AF-A0A089P2X9-F1
#
_cell.length_a   1.000
_cell.length_b   1.000
_cell.length_c   1.000
_cell.angle_alpha   90.00
_cell.angle_beta   90.00
_cell.angle_gamma   90.00
#
_symmetry.space_group_name_H-M   'P 1'
#
loop_
_entity.id
_entity.type
_entity.pdbx_description
1 polymer ?
#
loop_
_entity_poly.entity_id
_entity_poly.type
_entity_poly.pdbx_seq_one_letter_code
_entity_poly.pdbx_strand_id
1 'polypeptide(L)'
;MRTTRLLLAGVLAALPPLPAVPATAWNLQIRQGETLARTNCARCHAIGRAGESPLRAAPPFRDLHTRYPVEDLGEALTEGIRTGHPTMPEFRFDPDQAQDLIAYLKSLER
;
A
#
# COMPACT_ATOMS: atom_id res chain seq x y z
N MET A 1 43.55 53.54 -10.03
CA MET A 1 42.15 53.10 -10.17
C MET A 1 42.05 51.71 -9.55
N ARG A 2 41.37 51.59 -8.41
CA ARG A 2 41.30 50.36 -7.60
C ARG A 2 40.09 49.53 -8.04
N THR A 3 40.30 48.32 -8.54
CA THR A 3 39.24 47.36 -8.82
C THR A 3 39.30 46.22 -7.81
N THR A 4 38.50 46.35 -6.75
CA THR A 4 38.35 45.34 -5.70
C THR A 4 37.47 44.20 -6.24
N ARG A 5 38.04 43.01 -6.45
CA ARG A 5 37.28 41.79 -6.78
C ARG A 5 36.70 41.21 -5.49
N LEU A 6 35.37 41.27 -5.35
CA LEU A 6 34.63 40.55 -4.31
C LEU A 6 34.55 39.07 -4.69
N LEU A 7 35.22 38.21 -3.94
CA LEU A 7 35.08 36.75 -4.04
C LEU A 7 33.85 36.33 -3.20
N LEU A 8 32.74 36.02 -3.86
CA LEU A 8 31.59 35.36 -3.25
C LEU A 8 31.94 33.87 -3.03
N ALA A 9 32.32 33.52 -1.80
CA ALA A 9 32.44 32.14 -1.38
C ALA A 9 31.04 31.55 -1.20
N GLY A 10 30.58 30.76 -2.17
CA GLY A 10 29.33 30.02 -2.08
C GLY A 10 29.43 28.91 -1.04
N VAL A 11 28.69 29.04 0.06
CA VAL A 11 28.52 27.98 1.06
C VAL A 11 27.61 26.91 0.42
N LEU A 12 28.21 25.82 -0.07
CA LEU A 12 27.46 24.59 -0.34
C LEU A 12 27.05 23.98 1.01
N ALA A 13 25.80 24.21 1.40
CA ALA A 13 25.19 23.48 2.50
C ALA A 13 25.08 22.00 2.10
N ALA A 14 25.91 21.14 2.69
CA ALA A 14 25.83 19.70 2.53
C ALA A 14 24.55 19.19 3.20
N LEU A 15 23.55 18.80 2.39
CA LEU A 15 22.35 18.14 2.89
C LEU A 15 22.73 16.77 3.47
N PRO A 16 22.35 16.44 4.71
CA PRO A 16 22.58 15.12 5.27
C PRO A 16 21.77 14.05 4.49
N PRO A 17 22.34 12.86 4.25
CA PRO A 17 21.62 11.78 3.56
C PRO A 17 20.44 11.31 4.43
N LEU A 18 19.25 11.24 3.83
CA LEU A 18 18.08 10.66 4.46
C LEU A 18 18.30 9.15 4.67
N PRO A 19 17.95 8.59 5.83
CA PRO A 19 18.04 7.15 6.05
C PRO A 19 17.09 6.41 5.09
N ALA A 20 17.65 5.51 4.27
CA ALA A 20 16.86 4.66 3.39
C ALA A 20 16.15 3.58 4.24
N VAL A 21 14.84 3.44 4.09
CA VAL A 21 14.08 2.31 4.66
C VAL A 21 14.59 1.02 4.00
N PRO A 22 14.96 -0.02 4.77
CA PRO A 22 15.50 -1.24 4.19
C PRO A 22 14.42 -1.94 3.35
N ALA A 23 14.74 -2.24 2.08
CA ALA A 23 13.84 -2.91 1.14
C ALA A 23 13.33 -4.28 1.66
N THR A 24 14.04 -4.90 2.61
CA THR A 24 13.63 -6.15 3.25
C THR A 24 12.37 -6.01 4.10
N ALA A 25 12.19 -4.88 4.78
CA ALA A 25 11.01 -4.63 5.61
C ALA A 25 9.75 -4.47 4.75
N TRP A 26 9.84 -3.71 3.65
CA TRP A 26 8.73 -3.58 2.70
C TRP A 26 8.36 -4.91 2.04
N ASN A 27 9.34 -5.72 1.66
CA ASN A 27 9.08 -7.05 1.12
C ASN A 27 8.39 -7.97 2.15
N LEU A 28 8.70 -7.84 3.43
CA LEU A 28 8.04 -8.59 4.50
C LEU A 28 6.57 -8.16 4.67
N GLN A 29 6.29 -6.86 4.71
CA GLN A 29 4.93 -6.31 4.83
C GLN A 29 4.03 -6.79 3.68
N ILE A 30 4.51 -6.70 2.43
CA ILE A 30 3.76 -7.18 1.25
C ILE A 30 3.46 -8.69 1.37
N ARG A 31 4.43 -9.48 1.84
CA ARG A 31 4.26 -10.93 2.05
C ARG A 31 3.25 -11.26 3.15
N GLN A 32 3.23 -10.46 4.23
CA GLN A 32 2.25 -10.59 5.30
C GLN A 32 0.84 -10.23 4.80
N GLY A 33 0.71 -9.13 4.05
CA GLY A 33 -0.53 -8.73 3.40
C GLY A 33 -1.06 -9.77 2.41
N GLU A 34 -0.18 -10.38 1.61
CA GLU A 34 -0.56 -11.49 0.72
C GLU A 34 -1.14 -12.67 1.52
N THR A 35 -0.52 -13.00 2.66
CA THR A 35 -0.96 -14.09 3.52
C THR A 35 -2.34 -13.80 4.11
N LEU A 36 -2.59 -12.55 4.54
CA LEU A 36 -3.90 -12.09 5.01
C LEU A 36 -4.96 -12.18 3.90
N ALA A 37 -4.65 -11.70 2.69
CA ALA A 37 -5.55 -11.77 1.55
C ALA A 37 -5.89 -13.22 1.16
N ARG A 38 -4.89 -14.11 1.16
CA ARG A 38 -5.07 -15.53 0.87
C ARG A 38 -5.98 -16.23 1.88
N THR A 39 -5.77 -15.92 3.16
CA THR A 39 -6.52 -16.54 4.26
C THR A 39 -7.96 -16.04 4.31
N ASN A 40 -8.18 -14.74 4.13
CA ASN A 40 -9.45 -14.10 4.43
C ASN A 40 -10.28 -13.73 3.19
N CYS A 41 -9.67 -13.57 2.02
CA CYS A 41 -10.32 -12.92 0.87
C CYS A 41 -10.38 -13.81 -0.38
N ALA A 42 -9.44 -14.76 -0.53
CA ALA A 42 -9.26 -15.54 -1.76
C ALA A 42 -10.43 -16.51 -2.09
N ARG A 43 -11.33 -16.79 -1.16
CA ARG A 43 -12.56 -17.55 -1.45
C ARG A 43 -13.52 -16.81 -2.41
N CYS A 44 -13.40 -15.48 -2.50
CA CYS A 44 -14.27 -14.64 -3.33
C CYS A 44 -13.48 -13.85 -4.36
N HIS A 45 -12.32 -13.30 -3.99
CA HIS A 45 -11.53 -12.40 -4.84
C HIS A 45 -10.34 -13.13 -5.48
N ALA A 46 -10.03 -12.78 -6.73
CA ALA A 46 -8.71 -13.04 -7.28
C ALA A 46 -7.71 -12.09 -6.63
N ILE A 47 -6.83 -12.63 -5.79
CA ILE A 47 -5.89 -11.83 -4.99
C ILE A 47 -4.58 -11.53 -5.71
N GLY A 48 -4.27 -12.21 -6.81
CA GLY A 48 -2.97 -12.11 -7.51
C GLY A 48 -3.01 -11.23 -8.76
N ARG A 49 -1.87 -11.16 -9.46
CA ARG A 49 -1.69 -10.35 -10.67
C ARG A 49 -2.44 -10.86 -11.91
N ALA A 50 -3.03 -12.05 -11.83
CA ALA A 50 -3.76 -12.69 -12.91
C ALA A 50 -4.88 -13.58 -12.35
N GLY A 51 -5.74 -14.07 -13.25
CA GLY A 51 -6.83 -15.00 -12.92
C GLY A 51 -8.13 -14.31 -12.52
N GLU A 52 -9.25 -15.00 -12.73
CA GLU A 52 -10.58 -14.50 -12.43
C GLU A 52 -10.96 -14.74 -10.96
N SER A 53 -11.79 -13.83 -10.42
CA SER A 53 -12.33 -14.00 -9.07
C SER A 53 -13.25 -15.23 -8.99
N PRO A 54 -13.13 -16.08 -7.95
CA PRO A 54 -14.04 -17.20 -7.74
C PRO A 54 -15.52 -16.77 -7.68
N LEU A 55 -15.79 -15.61 -7.09
CA LEU A 55 -17.11 -14.97 -7.14
C LEU A 55 -17.09 -13.86 -8.19
N ARG A 56 -17.90 -13.99 -9.25
CA ARG A 56 -17.94 -13.01 -10.37
C ARG A 56 -18.20 -11.56 -9.94
N ALA A 57 -19.02 -11.36 -8.91
CA ALA A 57 -19.34 -10.03 -8.38
C ALA A 57 -18.19 -9.41 -7.57
N ALA A 58 -17.24 -10.22 -7.10
CA ALA A 58 -16.10 -9.75 -6.34
C ALA A 58 -14.99 -9.30 -7.31
N PRO A 59 -14.62 -8.01 -7.34
CA PRO A 59 -13.57 -7.55 -8.24
C PRO A 59 -12.22 -8.19 -7.88
N PRO A 60 -11.37 -8.51 -8.87
CA PRO A 60 -9.98 -8.86 -8.61
C PRO A 60 -9.27 -7.74 -7.84
N PHE A 61 -8.40 -8.08 -6.90
CA PHE A 61 -7.72 -7.09 -6.05
C PHE A 61 -6.86 -6.10 -6.84
N ARG A 62 -6.25 -6.58 -7.92
CA ARG A 62 -5.46 -5.76 -8.87
C ARG A 62 -6.27 -4.69 -9.62
N ASP A 63 -7.60 -4.71 -9.51
CA ASP A 63 -8.49 -3.75 -10.16
C ASP A 63 -9.15 -2.80 -9.12
N LEU A 64 -8.83 -2.92 -7.83
CA LEU A 64 -9.46 -2.08 -6.80
C LEU A 64 -9.04 -0.60 -6.93
N HIS A 65 -7.77 -0.34 -7.26
CA HIS A 65 -7.24 1.02 -7.39
C HIS A 65 -7.91 1.83 -8.50
N THR A 66 -8.52 1.16 -9.48
CA THR A 66 -9.28 1.83 -10.54
C THR A 66 -10.64 2.37 -10.05
N ARG A 67 -11.05 2.02 -8.82
CA ARG A 67 -12.33 2.42 -8.22
C ARG A 67 -12.15 3.44 -7.10
N TYR A 68 -11.10 3.29 -6.31
CA TYR A 68 -10.75 4.19 -5.21
C TYR A 68 -9.28 3.96 -4.79
N PRO A 69 -8.63 4.92 -4.12
CA PRO A 69 -7.31 4.72 -3.51
C PRO A 69 -7.38 3.62 -2.45
N VAL A 70 -6.57 2.57 -2.57
CA VAL A 70 -6.65 1.43 -1.65
C VAL A 70 -6.19 1.77 -0.23
N GLU A 71 -5.47 2.87 -0.06
CA GLU A 71 -5.07 3.43 1.24
C GLU A 71 -6.26 3.90 2.07
N ASP A 72 -7.34 4.34 1.41
CA ASP A 72 -8.56 4.80 2.08
C ASP A 72 -9.29 3.65 2.81
N LEU A 73 -8.89 2.41 2.56
CA LEU A 73 -9.42 1.24 3.27
C LEU A 73 -8.93 1.14 4.73
N GLY A 74 -7.92 1.90 5.15
CA GLY A 74 -7.27 1.71 6.45
C GLY A 74 -8.21 1.77 7.65
N GLU A 75 -9.07 2.79 7.72
CA GLU A 75 -10.07 2.94 8.78
C GLU A 75 -11.06 1.78 8.74
N ALA A 76 -11.65 1.51 7.58
CA ALA A 76 -12.62 0.41 7.43
C ALA A 76 -12.01 -0.94 7.80
N LEU A 77 -10.77 -1.24 7.40
CA LEU A 77 -10.10 -2.49 7.74
C LEU A 77 -9.81 -2.63 9.25
N THR A 78 -9.58 -1.50 9.94
CA THR A 78 -9.26 -1.47 11.37
C THR A 78 -10.52 -1.50 12.23
N GLU A 79 -11.59 -0.83 11.81
CA GLU A 79 -12.85 -0.74 12.55
C GLU A 79 -13.82 -1.89 12.22
N GLY A 80 -13.74 -2.44 11.02
CA GLY A 80 -14.62 -3.51 10.53
C GLY A 80 -15.09 -3.23 9.10
N ILE A 81 -14.47 -3.87 8.11
CA ILE A 81 -14.78 -3.59 6.71
C ILE A 81 -16.09 -4.28 6.35
N ARG A 82 -17.08 -3.47 5.96
CA ARG A 82 -18.42 -3.94 5.58
C ARG A 82 -18.80 -3.35 4.24
N THR A 83 -19.30 -4.19 3.34
CA THR A 83 -19.95 -3.73 2.12
C THR A 83 -21.44 -3.55 2.36
N GLY A 84 -22.10 -2.70 1.56
CA GLY A 84 -23.57 -2.51 1.60
C GLY A 84 -24.41 -3.74 1.20
N HIS A 85 -23.79 -4.91 1.00
CA HIS A 85 -24.44 -6.18 0.70
C HIS A 85 -23.86 -7.31 1.58
N PRO A 86 -24.64 -8.34 1.95
CA PRO A 86 -24.23 -9.34 2.95
C PRO A 86 -23.22 -10.38 2.45
N THR A 87 -22.91 -10.41 1.15
CA THR A 87 -22.06 -11.46 0.55
C THR A 87 -20.59 -11.37 1.01
N MET A 88 -20.08 -10.16 1.30
CA MET A 88 -18.76 -10.01 1.92
C MET A 88 -18.96 -9.96 3.44
N PRO A 89 -18.45 -10.94 4.19
CA PRO A 89 -18.50 -10.88 5.64
C PRO A 89 -17.61 -9.74 6.14
N GLU A 90 -17.92 -9.30 7.35
CA GLU A 90 -17.13 -8.29 8.04
C GLU A 90 -15.77 -8.86 8.45
N PHE A 91 -14.71 -8.09 8.19
CA PHE A 91 -13.37 -8.39 8.68
C PHE A 91 -12.84 -7.20 9.46
N ARG A 92 -12.20 -7.49 10.58
CA ARG A 92 -11.50 -6.48 11.37
C ARG A 92 -10.08 -6.96 11.61
N PHE A 93 -9.13 -6.11 11.27
CA PHE A 93 -7.70 -6.36 11.40
C PHE A 93 -7.11 -5.40 12.42
N ASP A 94 -6.03 -5.82 13.08
CA ASP A 94 -5.22 -4.87 13.85
C ASP A 94 -4.54 -3.86 12.90
N PRO A 95 -4.15 -2.65 13.36
CA PRO A 95 -3.62 -1.61 12.49
C PRO A 95 -2.45 -2.05 11.60
N ASP A 96 -1.52 -2.84 12.15
CA ASP A 96 -0.38 -3.36 11.40
C ASP A 96 -0.81 -4.31 10.28
N GLN A 97 -1.81 -5.17 10.55
CA GLN A 97 -2.36 -6.09 9.56
C GLN A 97 -3.13 -5.36 8.45
N ALA A 98 -3.88 -4.32 8.80
CA ALA A 98 -4.55 -3.47 7.82
C ALA A 98 -3.53 -2.82 6.89
N GLN A 99 -2.43 -2.30 7.45
CA GLN A 99 -1.36 -1.68 6.68
C GLN A 99 -0.61 -2.69 5.80
N ASP A 100 -0.34 -3.89 6.29
CA ASP A 100 0.26 -4.98 5.50
C ASP A 100 -0.64 -5.35 4.32
N LEU A 101 -1.95 -5.47 4.55
CA LEU A 101 -2.92 -5.77 3.50
C LEU A 101 -2.97 -4.64 2.46
N ILE A 102 -3.00 -3.37 2.88
CA ILE A 102 -2.92 -2.21 1.98
C ILE A 102 -1.63 -2.24 1.19
N ALA A 103 -0.48 -2.49 1.82
CA ALA A 103 0.81 -2.59 1.13
C ALA A 103 0.80 -3.66 0.04
N TYR A 104 0.17 -4.81 0.32
CA TYR A 104 -0.04 -5.85 -0.67
C TYR A 104 -0.95 -5.39 -1.82
N LEU A 105 -2.10 -4.76 -1.52
CA LEU A 105 -3.00 -4.22 -2.55
C LEU A 105 -2.30 -3.21 -3.46
N LYS A 106 -1.57 -2.26 -2.87
CA LYS A 106 -0.75 -1.28 -3.61
C LYS A 106 0.28 -1.94 -4.52
N SER A 107 0.86 -3.05 -4.08
CA SER A 107 1.86 -3.78 -4.90
C SER A 107 1.27 -4.33 -6.21
N LEU A 108 -0.06 -4.48 -6.29
CA LEU A 108 -0.76 -5.00 -7.46
C LEU A 108 -1.12 -3.93 -8.50
N GLU A 109 -1.08 -2.65 -8.11
CA GLU A 109 -1.41 -1.52 -8.97
C GLU A 109 -0.48 -1.42 -10.17
N ARG A 110 -1.05 -1.00 -11.31
CA ARG A 110 -0.35 -0.67 -12.55
C ARG A 110 -1.02 0.51 -13.22
#